data_AF-A0AAN8HGV6-F1
#
_entry.id   AF-A0AAN8HGV6-F1
#
_cell.length_a   1.000
_cell.length_b   1.000
_cell.length_c   1.000
_cell.angle_alpha   90.00
_cell.angle_beta   90.00
_cell.angle_gamma   90.00
#
_symmetry.space_group_name_H-M   'P 1'
#
loop_
_entity.id
_entity.type
_entity.pdbx_description
1 polymer ?
#
loop_
_entity_poly.entity_id
_entity_poly.type
_entity_poly.pdbx_seq_one_letter_code
_entity_poly.pdbx_strand_id
1 'polypeptide(L)'
;MVDSEKLSETLCTTDVNSERKFRCADTNGEWHPHKDYQQIYPDWLIPPDYTREASDYWKYVLVIYNDRFSQEYNAKPADVPEAWKSITREQALNGLKEAFNIKD
;
A
#
# COMPACT_ATOMS: atom_id res chain seq x y z
N MET A 1 -10.20 -18.50 0.04
CA MET A 1 -10.18 -17.09 -0.42
C MET A 1 -10.36 -17.14 -1.92
N VAL A 2 -11.33 -16.41 -2.44
CA VAL A 2 -11.50 -16.29 -3.90
C VAL A 2 -10.49 -15.25 -4.34
N ASP A 3 -9.49 -15.65 -5.13
CA ASP A 3 -8.59 -14.70 -5.76
C ASP A 3 -9.42 -13.89 -6.76
N SER A 4 -9.52 -12.57 -6.53
CA SER A 4 -10.30 -11.68 -7.40
C SER A 4 -9.64 -11.44 -8.77
N GLU A 5 -8.41 -11.97 -8.97
CA GLU A 5 -7.47 -11.65 -10.05
C GLU A 5 -7.10 -10.16 -10.14
N LYS A 6 -7.65 -9.30 -9.27
CA LYS A 6 -7.40 -7.86 -9.24
C LYS A 6 -6.26 -7.53 -8.28
N LEU A 7 -5.57 -6.44 -8.57
CA LEU A 7 -4.73 -5.78 -7.60
C LEU A 7 -5.55 -5.43 -6.35
N SER A 8 -4.97 -5.70 -5.19
CA SER A 8 -5.53 -5.32 -3.90
C SER A 8 -4.55 -4.42 -3.19
N GLU A 9 -5.02 -3.23 -2.84
CA GLU A 9 -4.30 -2.29 -1.99
C GLU A 9 -4.60 -2.56 -0.51
N THR A 10 -3.55 -2.46 0.30
CA THR A 10 -3.66 -2.56 1.76
C THR A 10 -2.68 -1.60 2.40
N LEU A 11 -3.00 -1.14 3.61
CA LEU A 11 -2.09 -0.32 4.38
C LEU A 11 -1.25 -1.21 5.28
N CYS A 12 0.07 -1.08 5.18
CA CYS A 12 1.01 -1.81 6.03
C CYS A 12 0.69 -1.60 7.52
N THR A 13 0.35 -0.37 7.90
CA THR A 13 -0.02 -0.01 9.28
C THR A 13 -1.30 -0.70 9.76
N THR A 14 -2.26 -0.96 8.87
CA THR A 14 -3.45 -1.77 9.18
C THR A 14 -3.09 -3.26 9.25
N ASP A 15 -2.29 -3.74 8.31
CA ASP A 15 -1.96 -5.16 8.18
C ASP A 15 -1.13 -5.67 9.36
N VAL A 16 -0.12 -4.92 9.82
CA VAL A 16 0.70 -5.28 10.99
C VAL A 16 -0.10 -5.29 12.30
N ASN A 17 -1.25 -4.60 12.34
CA ASN A 17 -2.18 -4.61 13.47
C ASN A 17 -3.31 -5.64 13.31
N SER A 18 -3.19 -6.57 12.38
CA SER A 18 -4.18 -7.61 12.09
C SER A 18 -3.57 -9.02 12.14
N GLU A 19 -4.41 -10.04 11.99
CA GLU A 19 -3.97 -11.44 11.84
C GLU A 19 -3.65 -11.82 10.38
N ARG A 20 -3.57 -10.83 9.48
CA ARG A 20 -3.22 -11.08 8.08
C ARG A 20 -1.77 -11.55 7.94
N LYS A 21 -1.51 -12.23 6.83
CA LYS A 21 -0.19 -12.75 6.47
C LYS A 21 0.21 -12.23 5.10
N PHE A 22 1.51 -12.12 4.87
CA PHE A 22 2.11 -11.85 3.56
C PHE A 22 3.04 -12.99 3.16
N ARG A 23 3.39 -13.02 1.88
CA ARG A 23 4.45 -13.85 1.32
C ARG A 23 5.13 -13.07 0.21
N CYS A 24 6.44 -13.22 0.08
CA CYS A 24 7.22 -12.57 -0.96
C CYS A 24 8.42 -13.46 -1.34
N ALA A 25 9.29 -12.94 -2.21
CA ALA A 25 10.52 -13.64 -2.58
C ALA A 25 11.42 -13.89 -1.35
N ASP A 26 11.50 -12.92 -0.42
CA ASP A 26 12.33 -13.02 0.78
C ASP A 26 11.80 -14.05 1.80
N THR A 27 10.52 -14.42 1.70
CA THR A 27 9.94 -15.51 2.49
C THR A 27 9.97 -16.86 1.79
N ASN A 28 10.66 -16.98 0.65
CA ASN A 28 10.60 -18.14 -0.23
C ASN A 28 9.15 -18.55 -0.60
N GLY A 29 8.23 -17.58 -0.64
CA GLY A 29 6.81 -17.82 -0.89
C GLY A 29 6.02 -18.39 0.29
N GLU A 30 6.63 -18.57 1.47
CA GLU A 30 5.93 -18.97 2.69
C GLU A 30 5.11 -17.82 3.28
N TRP A 31 4.03 -18.15 3.97
CA TRP A 31 3.13 -17.16 4.60
C TRP A 31 3.62 -16.76 5.99
N HIS A 32 3.93 -15.48 6.17
CA HIS A 32 4.37 -14.90 7.43
C HIS A 32 3.36 -13.86 7.95
N PRO A 33 3.07 -13.81 9.25
CA PRO A 33 2.23 -12.76 9.83
C PRO A 33 2.82 -11.37 9.56
N HIS A 34 1.97 -10.42 9.17
CA HIS A 34 2.43 -9.04 8.97
C HIS A 34 3.02 -8.45 10.25
N LYS A 35 2.44 -8.74 11.42
CA LYS A 35 2.95 -8.31 12.72
C LYS A 35 4.39 -8.75 13.02
N ASP A 36 4.86 -9.82 12.35
CA ASP A 36 6.20 -10.39 12.54
C ASP A 36 7.17 -9.98 11.42
N TYR A 37 6.86 -8.94 10.64
CA TYR A 37 7.67 -8.48 9.50
C TYR A 37 9.14 -8.24 9.85
N GLN A 38 9.45 -7.83 11.09
CA GLN A 38 10.82 -7.55 11.53
C GLN A 38 11.72 -8.79 11.59
N GLN A 39 11.16 -10.01 11.54
CA GLN A 39 11.96 -11.23 11.39
C GLN A 39 12.60 -11.33 9.99
N ILE A 40 12.01 -10.65 8.99
CA ILE A 40 12.46 -10.63 7.59
C ILE A 40 13.13 -9.28 7.28
N TYR A 41 12.57 -8.18 7.79
CA TYR A 41 13.04 -6.82 7.59
C TYR A 41 13.33 -6.12 8.93
N PRO A 42 14.46 -6.43 9.60
CA PRO A 42 14.72 -5.96 10.97
C PRO A 42 14.89 -4.45 11.08
N ASP A 43 15.36 -3.79 10.03
CA ASP A 43 15.57 -2.34 9.99
C ASP A 43 14.31 -1.55 9.69
N TRP A 44 13.20 -2.22 9.36
CA TRP A 44 11.95 -1.54 9.06
C TRP A 44 11.24 -1.14 10.34
N LEU A 45 10.73 0.09 10.35
CA LEU A 45 9.89 0.63 11.40
C LEU A 45 8.58 1.09 10.78
N ILE A 46 7.53 0.30 10.96
CA ILE A 46 6.16 0.64 10.55
C ILE A 46 5.46 1.24 11.76
N PRO A 47 5.32 2.58 11.85
CA PRO A 47 4.68 3.22 12.99
C PRO A 47 3.17 2.92 13.00
N PRO A 48 2.52 2.92 14.17
CA PRO A 48 1.06 2.88 14.23
C PRO A 48 0.46 4.08 13.49
N ASP A 49 -0.51 3.82 12.63
CA ASP A 49 -1.33 4.86 12.00
C ASP A 49 -2.79 4.68 12.40
N TYR A 50 -3.29 5.63 13.17
CA TYR A 50 -4.64 5.62 13.71
C TYR A 50 -5.68 6.19 12.75
N THR A 51 -5.25 6.89 11.69
CA THR A 51 -6.16 7.41 10.68
C THR A 51 -6.75 6.28 9.84
N ARG A 52 -5.99 5.18 9.68
CA ARG A 52 -6.31 4.05 8.80
C ARG A 52 -6.55 4.48 7.35
N GLU A 53 -5.95 5.60 6.94
CA GLU A 53 -6.14 6.22 5.64
C GLU A 53 -4.80 6.35 4.92
N ALA A 54 -4.76 6.01 3.63
CA ALA A 54 -3.60 6.30 2.80
C ALA A 54 -3.47 7.81 2.60
N SER A 55 -2.24 8.31 2.49
CA SER A 55 -2.00 9.69 2.08
C SER A 55 -2.52 9.93 0.66
N ASP A 56 -2.91 11.16 0.36
CA ASP A 56 -3.35 11.55 -0.99
C ASP A 56 -2.30 11.25 -2.06
N TYR A 57 -1.02 11.27 -1.70
CA TYR A 57 0.07 10.85 -2.57
C TYR A 57 -0.09 9.39 -3.03
N TRP A 58 -0.22 8.45 -2.10
CA TRP A 58 -0.32 7.03 -2.45
C TRP A 58 -1.64 6.70 -3.17
N LYS A 59 -2.74 7.36 -2.77
CA LYS A 59 -4.03 7.29 -3.49
C LYS A 59 -3.86 7.74 -4.94
N TYR A 60 -3.21 8.88 -5.17
CA TYR A 60 -2.92 9.41 -6.50
C TYR A 60 -2.01 8.49 -7.31
N VAL A 61 -0.93 7.95 -6.71
CA VAL A 61 -0.03 6.99 -7.38
C VAL A 61 -0.80 5.75 -7.85
N LEU A 62 -1.65 5.16 -7.00
CA LEU A 62 -2.43 3.99 -7.39
C LEU A 62 -3.41 4.30 -8.54
N VAL A 63 -4.06 5.46 -8.55
CA VAL A 63 -4.93 5.88 -9.65
C VAL A 63 -4.16 6.00 -10.96
N ILE A 64 -3.05 6.74 -10.95
CA ILE A 64 -2.30 7.07 -12.17
C ILE A 64 -1.58 5.86 -12.77
N TYR A 65 -1.08 4.97 -11.91
CA TYR A 65 -0.27 3.82 -12.32
C TYR A 65 -1.01 2.49 -12.28
N ASN A 66 -2.33 2.49 -12.05
CA ASN A 66 -3.13 1.28 -11.85
C ASN A 66 -2.91 0.23 -12.95
N ASP A 67 -3.09 0.64 -14.21
CA ASP A 67 -2.94 -0.24 -15.37
C ASP A 67 -1.50 -0.74 -15.54
N ARG A 68 -0.52 0.08 -15.15
CA ARG A 68 0.90 -0.33 -15.24
C ARG A 68 1.24 -1.37 -14.18
N PHE A 69 0.75 -1.19 -12.95
CA PHE A 69 0.90 -2.20 -11.91
C PHE A 69 0.18 -3.49 -12.31
N SER A 70 -1.00 -3.40 -12.92
CA SER A 70 -1.75 -4.60 -13.28
C SER A 70 -1.03 -5.40 -14.37
N GLN A 71 -0.41 -4.73 -15.33
CA GLN A 71 0.43 -5.36 -16.35
C GLN A 71 1.68 -6.03 -15.75
N GLU A 72 2.40 -5.31 -14.87
CA GLU A 72 3.62 -5.82 -14.22
C GLU A 72 3.36 -7.10 -13.42
N TYR A 73 2.26 -7.13 -12.68
CA TYR A 73 1.91 -8.28 -11.83
C TYR A 73 1.00 -9.30 -12.53
N ASN A 74 0.76 -9.16 -13.84
CA ASN A 74 -0.16 -10.00 -14.62
C ASN A 74 -1.54 -10.18 -13.92
N ALA A 75 -2.10 -9.07 -13.46
CA ALA A 75 -3.35 -8.96 -12.72
C ALA A 75 -4.31 -7.99 -13.42
N LYS A 76 -5.56 -7.97 -12.96
CA LYS A 76 -6.54 -6.94 -13.32
C LYS A 76 -6.32 -5.66 -12.49
N PRO A 77 -6.68 -4.48 -13.00
CA PRO A 77 -6.66 -3.23 -12.25
C PRO A 77 -7.38 -3.32 -10.89
N ALA A 78 -6.92 -2.54 -9.91
CA ALA A 78 -7.58 -2.42 -8.61
C ALA A 78 -8.90 -1.65 -8.74
N ASP A 79 -9.86 -1.95 -7.85
CA ASP A 79 -11.13 -1.22 -7.77
C ASP A 79 -10.94 0.10 -6.99
N VAL A 80 -10.46 1.12 -7.68
CA VAL A 80 -10.15 2.42 -7.03
C VAL A 80 -11.42 3.26 -6.82
N PRO A 81 -11.65 3.82 -5.62
CA PRO A 81 -12.78 4.71 -5.35
C PRO A 81 -12.79 5.95 -6.26
N GLU A 82 -13.98 6.39 -6.69
CA GLU A 82 -14.13 7.56 -7.57
C GLU A 82 -13.55 8.84 -6.95
N ALA A 83 -13.66 8.99 -5.63
CA ALA A 83 -13.09 10.12 -4.89
C ALA A 83 -11.55 10.22 -5.03
N TRP A 84 -10.85 9.11 -5.26
CA TRP A 84 -9.39 9.15 -5.44
C TRP A 84 -9.01 9.68 -6.81
N LYS A 85 -9.88 9.49 -7.82
CA LYS A 85 -9.65 9.98 -9.19
C LYS A 85 -9.71 11.50 -9.28
N SER A 86 -10.36 12.17 -8.34
CA SER A 86 -10.40 13.63 -8.26
C SER A 86 -9.23 14.25 -7.49
N ILE A 87 -8.31 13.45 -6.93
CA ILE A 87 -7.12 13.97 -6.26
C ILE A 87 -6.22 14.65 -7.29
N THR A 88 -5.89 15.91 -7.02
CA THR A 88 -5.01 16.70 -7.89
C THR A 88 -3.53 16.39 -7.62
N ARG A 89 -2.67 16.72 -8.58
CA ARG A 89 -1.21 16.63 -8.39
C ARG A 89 -0.74 17.48 -7.20
N GLU A 90 -1.35 18.64 -6.96
CA GLU A 90 -0.99 19.52 -5.85
C GLU A 90 -1.33 18.88 -4.50
N GLN A 91 -2.53 18.31 -4.37
CA GLN A 91 -2.92 17.55 -3.18
C GLN A 91 -1.99 16.34 -2.96
N ALA A 92 -1.66 15.60 -4.02
CA ALA A 92 -0.72 14.49 -3.94
C ALA A 92 0.68 14.96 -3.49
N LEU A 93 1.16 16.10 -3.98
CA LEU A 93 2.45 16.67 -3.57
C LEU A 93 2.43 17.12 -2.11
N ASN A 94 1.34 17.76 -1.64
CA ASN A 94 1.20 18.13 -0.23
C ASN A 94 1.14 16.91 0.67
N GLY A 95 0.35 15.88 0.30
CA GLY A 95 0.28 14.62 1.03
C GLY A 95 1.63 13.87 1.07
N LEU A 96 2.47 14.00 0.04
CA LEU A 96 3.84 13.49 0.06
C LEU A 96 4.69 14.24 1.08
N LYS A 97 4.63 15.58 1.09
CA LYS A 97 5.38 16.40 2.04
C LYS A 97 4.98 16.09 3.48
N GLU A 98 3.69 15.97 3.75
CA GLU A 98 3.14 15.63 5.07
C GLU A 98 3.59 14.24 5.52
N ALA A 99 3.43 13.22 4.67
CA ALA A 99 3.75 11.83 5.03
C ALA A 99 5.24 11.61 5.34
N PHE A 100 6.13 12.38 4.70
CA PHE A 100 7.58 12.25 4.87
C PHE A 100 8.21 13.43 5.60
N ASN A 101 7.40 14.33 6.17
CA ASN A 101 7.83 15.52 6.90
C ASN A 101 8.88 16.35 6.13
N ILE A 102 8.70 16.46 4.81
CA ILE A 102 9.60 17.18 3.90
C ILE A 102 9.34 18.68 4.09
N LYS A 103 10.39 19.43 4.44
CA LYS A 103 10.35 20.89 4.51
C LYS A 103 10.66 21.48 3.12
N ASP A 104 10.05 22.62 2.83
CA ASP A 104 10.34 23.42 1.63
C ASP A 104 11.77 23.96 1.62
#